data_AF-A0A3D3T1N5-F1
#
_entry.id   AF-A0A3D3T1N5-F1
#
_cell.length_a   1.000
_cell.length_b   1.000
_cell.length_c   1.000
_cell.angle_alpha   90.00
_cell.angle_beta   90.00
_cell.angle_gamma   90.00
#
_symmetry.space_group_name_H-M   'P 1'
#
loop_
_entity.id
_entity.type
_entity.pdbx_description
1 polymer ?
#
loop_
_entity_poly.entity_id
_entity_poly.type
_entity_poly.pdbx_seq_one_letter_code
_entity_poly.pdbx_strand_id
1 'polypeptide(L)'
;MFGRTGRHQLKGIPILFLVCLFASFSANAVPRASYWAFWDQSSRGNPNTIDHSELSFILKTYVVTDHPSGINRFRYGAVSKGHKRRLEDYIKHLEGVDPRRYSRNEQKVYWMNLYNALTINLVLDHYPLKDIRDLSGGVAKRGPWDKNLTRVAGQKLSLNDIEHRILRPIWKDFKIHFGLVCASLGCPNIQPTAFTAANHKRLLKQAGRDFVNHRRGLQLEKNKLQVSSLFDWYEKDFASDRKTLLKVFAHYADDRKALYLLGFRGDISYNYDWRINSP
;
A
#
# COMPACT_ATOMS: atom_id res chain seq x y z
N MET A 1 -16.17 28.00 -77.06
CA MET A 1 -14.75 28.43 -76.98
C MET A 1 -14.50 28.86 -75.54
N PHE A 2 -13.63 28.12 -74.82
CA PHE A 2 -12.98 28.41 -73.52
C PHE A 2 -13.86 29.04 -72.40
N GLY A 3 -14.24 28.32 -71.35
CA GLY A 3 -13.35 27.65 -70.39
C GLY A 3 -13.12 28.58 -69.17
N ARG A 4 -14.02 28.56 -68.18
CA ARG A 4 -13.80 29.18 -66.87
C ARG A 4 -13.86 28.11 -65.78
N THR A 5 -12.68 27.66 -65.40
CA THR A 5 -12.42 26.75 -64.29
C THR A 5 -12.64 27.46 -62.96
N GLY A 6 -13.65 27.03 -62.20
CA GLY A 6 -13.80 27.39 -60.80
C GLY A 6 -12.76 26.65 -59.95
N ARG A 7 -11.71 27.34 -59.51
CA ARG A 7 -10.83 26.85 -58.43
C ARG A 7 -11.57 27.00 -57.10
N HIS A 8 -12.20 25.94 -56.64
CA HIS A 8 -12.51 25.79 -55.22
C HIS A 8 -11.18 25.60 -54.47
N GLN A 9 -10.73 26.64 -53.76
CA GLN A 9 -9.69 26.47 -52.75
C GLN A 9 -10.31 25.77 -51.54
N LEU A 10 -10.06 24.47 -51.41
CA LEU A 10 -10.22 23.76 -50.14
C LEU A 10 -9.20 24.35 -49.16
N LYS A 11 -9.68 25.20 -48.24
CA LYS A 11 -8.92 25.61 -47.06
C LYS A 11 -8.70 24.35 -46.22
N GLY A 12 -7.50 23.79 -46.27
CA GLY A 12 -7.08 22.72 -45.38
C GLY A 12 -7.15 23.20 -43.94
N ILE A 13 -8.04 22.61 -43.15
CA ILE A 13 -8.06 22.76 -41.70
C ILE A 13 -6.85 21.96 -41.19
N PRO A 14 -5.87 22.56 -40.50
CA PRO A 14 -4.79 21.79 -39.92
C PRO A 14 -5.40 20.94 -38.79
N ILE A 15 -5.45 19.63 -38.99
CA ILE A 15 -5.74 18.66 -37.93
C ILE A 15 -4.56 18.74 -36.96
N LEU A 16 -4.75 19.50 -35.89
CA LEU A 16 -3.82 19.55 -34.78
C LEU A 16 -3.84 18.16 -34.13
N PHE A 17 -2.81 17.35 -34.43
CA PHE A 17 -2.56 16.13 -33.68
C PHE A 17 -2.27 16.52 -32.23
N LEU A 18 -3.30 16.48 -31.39
CA LEU A 18 -3.16 16.58 -29.96
C LEU A 18 -2.45 15.30 -29.50
N VAL A 19 -1.12 15.35 -29.49
CA VAL A 19 -0.31 14.35 -28.80
C VAL A 19 -0.65 14.50 -27.32
N CYS A 20 -1.60 13.69 -26.84
CA CYS A 20 -1.79 13.46 -25.42
C CYS A 20 -0.50 12.80 -24.91
N LEU A 21 0.47 13.64 -24.52
CA LEU A 21 1.55 13.26 -23.62
C LEU A 21 0.87 12.77 -22.33
N PHE A 22 0.64 11.46 -22.25
CA PHE A 22 0.50 10.81 -20.96
C PHE A 22 1.82 11.02 -20.24
N ALA A 23 1.90 12.09 -19.47
CA ALA A 23 2.96 12.25 -18.50
C ALA A 23 2.80 11.09 -17.52
N SER A 24 3.63 10.06 -17.69
CA SER A 24 3.80 9.00 -16.70
C SER A 24 4.25 9.69 -15.41
N PHE A 25 3.30 9.88 -14.49
CA PHE A 25 3.55 10.36 -13.13
C PHE A 25 4.26 9.26 -12.33
N SER A 26 5.45 8.87 -12.78
CA SER A 26 6.16 7.71 -12.27
C SER A 26 7.47 8.19 -11.62
N ALA A 27 7.69 7.74 -10.38
CA ALA A 27 8.80 8.01 -9.45
C ALA A 27 8.73 9.21 -8.46
N ASN A 28 7.71 10.08 -8.49
CA ASN A 28 7.54 11.17 -7.50
C ASN A 28 6.30 11.04 -6.59
N ALA A 29 5.55 9.95 -6.68
CA ALA A 29 4.28 9.80 -5.96
C ALA A 29 4.44 9.45 -4.46
N VAL A 30 5.56 8.83 -4.05
CA VAL A 30 5.83 8.45 -2.66
C VAL A 30 7.22 8.93 -2.19
N PRO A 31 7.39 9.28 -0.90
CA PRO A 31 8.69 9.62 -0.36
C PRO A 31 9.75 8.52 -0.58
N ARG A 32 10.99 8.93 -0.78
CA ARG A 32 12.13 8.00 -0.88
C ARG A 32 12.42 7.40 0.50
N ALA A 33 12.89 6.15 0.51
CA ALA A 33 13.38 5.55 1.74
C ALA A 33 14.57 6.36 2.30
N SER A 34 14.51 6.74 3.57
CA SER A 34 15.51 7.58 4.24
C SER A 34 15.86 6.99 5.60
N TYR A 35 16.95 6.23 5.63
CA TYR A 35 17.37 5.46 6.80
C TYR A 35 17.52 6.32 8.06
N TRP A 36 16.96 5.85 9.17
CA TRP A 36 17.03 6.51 10.47
C TRP A 36 17.70 5.60 11.51
N ALA A 37 19.02 5.79 11.68
CA ALA A 37 19.88 4.95 12.53
C ALA A 37 19.39 4.79 13.98
N PHE A 38 18.68 5.79 14.52
CA PHE A 38 18.09 5.73 15.87
C PHE A 38 17.22 4.48 16.08
N TRP A 39 16.55 4.01 15.04
CA TRP A 39 15.63 2.88 15.08
C TRP A 39 16.26 1.52 14.72
N ASP A 40 17.49 1.50 14.21
CA ASP A 40 18.19 0.27 13.82
C ASP A 40 19.06 -0.29 14.96
N GLN A 41 18.51 -0.25 16.17
CA GLN A 41 19.08 -0.85 17.36
C GLN A 41 18.17 -1.99 17.80
N SER A 42 18.74 -3.16 18.13
CA SER A 42 17.94 -4.33 18.53
C SER A 42 18.64 -5.19 19.56
N SER A 43 17.87 -5.78 20.47
CA SER A 43 18.35 -6.82 21.37
C SER A 43 18.07 -8.19 20.74
N ARG A 44 19.02 -8.68 19.95
CA ARG A 44 18.84 -9.89 19.12
C ARG A 44 18.48 -11.14 19.92
N GLY A 45 18.90 -11.23 21.19
CA GLY A 45 18.63 -12.35 22.08
C GLY A 45 17.42 -12.18 22.99
N ASN A 46 16.67 -11.07 22.92
CA ASN A 46 15.50 -10.87 23.77
C ASN A 46 14.32 -11.74 23.28
N PRO A 47 13.81 -12.69 24.09
CA PRO A 47 12.69 -13.55 23.72
C PRO A 47 11.32 -12.90 23.98
N ASN A 48 11.28 -11.74 24.64
CA ASN A 48 10.03 -11.07 24.98
C ASN A 48 9.25 -10.71 23.72
N THR A 49 7.93 -10.83 23.83
CA THR A 49 6.97 -10.48 22.78
C THR A 49 6.14 -9.27 23.18
N ILE A 50 5.66 -8.52 22.21
CA ILE A 50 4.74 -7.40 22.42
C ILE A 50 3.31 -7.89 22.19
N ASP A 51 2.40 -7.56 23.10
CA ASP A 51 1.00 -7.96 22.96
C ASP A 51 0.29 -7.16 21.86
N HIS A 52 -0.39 -7.88 20.99
CA HIS A 52 -1.17 -7.36 19.86
C HIS A 52 -2.58 -7.95 19.83
N SER A 53 -3.05 -8.50 20.96
CA SER A 53 -4.37 -9.08 21.15
C SER A 53 -5.49 -8.07 20.89
N GLU A 54 -5.36 -6.84 21.41
CA GLU A 54 -6.34 -5.77 21.21
C GLU A 54 -6.54 -5.40 19.74
N LEU A 55 -5.45 -5.19 18.99
CA LEU A 55 -5.55 -4.96 17.54
C LEU A 55 -6.13 -6.18 16.82
N SER A 56 -5.73 -7.40 17.21
CA SER A 56 -6.26 -8.62 16.61
C SER A 56 -7.76 -8.76 16.85
N PHE A 57 -8.25 -8.39 18.03
CA PHE A 57 -9.68 -8.34 18.35
C PHE A 57 -10.43 -7.36 17.44
N ILE A 58 -9.92 -6.13 17.28
CA ILE A 58 -10.52 -5.13 16.39
C ILE A 58 -10.55 -5.63 14.95
N LEU A 59 -9.42 -6.14 14.43
CA LEU A 59 -9.34 -6.65 13.06
C LEU A 59 -10.30 -7.83 12.84
N LYS A 60 -10.33 -8.81 13.74
CA LYS A 60 -11.22 -9.96 13.62
C LYS A 60 -12.70 -9.58 13.67
N THR A 61 -13.04 -8.54 14.43
CA THR A 61 -14.42 -8.07 14.58
C THR A 61 -14.93 -7.34 13.34
N TYR A 62 -14.07 -6.52 12.70
CA TYR A 62 -14.51 -5.57 11.68
C TYR A 62 -14.01 -5.87 10.26
N VAL A 63 -13.04 -6.78 10.08
CA VAL A 63 -12.59 -7.21 8.76
C VAL A 63 -13.52 -8.27 8.19
N VAL A 64 -14.07 -8.01 7.01
CA VAL A 64 -14.85 -8.95 6.20
C VAL A 64 -13.92 -9.60 5.18
N THR A 65 -13.67 -10.90 5.32
CA THR A 65 -12.71 -11.64 4.48
C THR A 65 -13.35 -12.37 3.30
N ASP A 66 -14.67 -12.48 3.28
CA ASP A 66 -15.49 -13.24 2.33
C ASP A 66 -16.33 -12.34 1.41
N HIS A 67 -15.95 -11.06 1.28
CA HIS A 67 -16.65 -10.13 0.41
C HIS A 67 -16.62 -10.61 -1.06
N PRO A 68 -17.74 -10.56 -1.83
CA PRO A 68 -17.82 -11.10 -3.19
C PRO A 68 -16.79 -10.55 -4.18
N SER A 69 -16.23 -9.38 -3.91
CA SER A 69 -15.16 -8.80 -4.73
C SER A 69 -13.80 -9.47 -4.53
N GLY A 70 -13.61 -10.40 -3.59
CA GLY A 70 -12.30 -10.99 -3.24
C GLY A 70 -11.33 -10.03 -2.54
N ILE A 71 -11.85 -8.88 -2.06
CA ILE A 71 -11.08 -7.84 -1.36
C ILE A 71 -11.57 -7.79 0.08
N ASN A 72 -10.66 -7.95 1.04
CA ASN A 72 -10.98 -7.78 2.46
C ASN A 72 -11.46 -6.34 2.70
N ARG A 73 -12.62 -6.21 3.35
CA ARG A 73 -13.23 -4.91 3.70
C ARG A 73 -13.14 -4.66 5.19
N PHE A 74 -13.13 -3.40 5.60
CA PHE A 74 -13.20 -3.02 7.01
C PHE A 74 -14.49 -2.24 7.30
N ARG A 75 -15.32 -2.71 8.24
CA ARG A 75 -16.61 -2.12 8.61
C ARG A 75 -16.45 -0.85 9.46
N TYR A 76 -15.88 0.22 8.89
CA TYR A 76 -15.61 1.48 9.61
C TYR A 76 -16.87 2.03 10.32
N GLY A 77 -18.01 2.08 9.63
CA GLY A 77 -19.26 2.57 10.20
C GLY A 77 -19.88 1.72 11.32
N ALA A 78 -19.41 0.48 11.49
CA ALA A 78 -19.86 -0.40 12.57
C ALA A 78 -19.00 -0.29 13.84
N VAL A 79 -17.88 0.45 13.79
CA VAL A 79 -16.97 0.56 14.94
C VAL A 79 -17.63 1.35 16.06
N SER A 80 -17.94 0.67 17.16
CA SER A 80 -18.51 1.32 18.35
C SER A 80 -17.52 2.30 18.99
N LYS A 81 -18.02 3.30 19.71
CA LYS A 81 -17.19 4.24 20.48
C LYS A 81 -16.27 3.53 21.48
N GLY A 82 -16.75 2.44 22.10
CA GLY A 82 -15.95 1.63 23.01
C GLY A 82 -14.81 0.88 22.31
N HIS A 83 -15.06 0.30 21.13
CA HIS A 83 -14.01 -0.37 20.36
C HIS A 83 -13.01 0.62 19.77
N LYS A 84 -13.45 1.82 19.38
CA LYS A 84 -12.53 2.92 19.01
C LYS A 84 -11.62 3.30 20.19
N ARG A 85 -12.17 3.46 21.40
CA ARG A 85 -11.38 3.73 22.61
C ARG A 85 -10.32 2.65 22.85
N ARG A 86 -10.68 1.37 22.71
CA ARG A 86 -9.72 0.24 22.83
C ARG A 86 -8.58 0.32 21.80
N LEU A 87 -8.87 0.72 20.56
CA LEU A 87 -7.84 0.93 19.54
C LEU A 87 -6.89 2.07 19.94
N GLU A 88 -7.42 3.19 20.44
CA GLU A 88 -6.62 4.31 20.92
C GLU A 88 -5.75 3.92 22.14
N ASP A 89 -6.29 3.12 23.06
CA ASP A 89 -5.56 2.62 24.22
C ASP A 89 -4.47 1.61 23.82
N TYR A 90 -4.70 0.78 22.81
CA TYR A 90 -3.67 -0.07 22.20
C TYR A 90 -2.53 0.77 21.58
N ILE A 91 -2.84 1.85 20.86
CA ILE A 91 -1.83 2.76 20.32
C ILE A 91 -1.01 3.36 21.46
N LYS A 92 -1.66 3.87 22.52
CA LYS A 92 -0.97 4.41 23.71
C LYS A 92 -0.10 3.37 24.41
N HIS A 93 -0.54 2.12 24.48
CA HIS A 93 0.28 1.03 25.00
C HIS A 93 1.58 0.88 24.18
N LEU A 94 1.48 0.86 22.85
CA LEU A 94 2.65 0.81 21.99
C LEU A 94 3.56 2.04 22.13
N GLU A 95 3.02 3.24 22.34
CA GLU A 95 3.82 4.45 22.61
C GLU A 95 4.75 4.30 23.83
N GLY A 96 4.29 3.57 24.85
CA GLY A 96 5.05 3.26 26.05
C GLY A 96 6.10 2.15 25.88
N VAL A 97 6.08 1.42 24.78
CA VAL A 97 7.02 0.33 24.48
C VAL A 97 8.17 0.86 23.64
N ASP A 98 9.41 0.69 24.11
CA ASP A 98 10.60 0.97 23.29
C ASP A 98 10.96 -0.27 22.44
N PRO A 99 10.67 -0.27 21.12
CA PRO A 99 10.90 -1.43 20.27
C PRO A 99 12.38 -1.78 20.15
N ARG A 100 13.30 -0.84 20.38
CA ARG A 100 14.75 -1.06 20.27
C ARG A 100 15.27 -2.11 21.26
N ARG A 101 14.51 -2.37 22.32
CA ARG A 101 14.80 -3.39 23.34
C ARG A 101 14.43 -4.82 22.91
N TYR A 102 13.75 -5.00 21.78
CA TYR A 102 13.23 -6.30 21.31
C TYR A 102 14.06 -6.88 20.15
N SER A 103 13.76 -8.12 19.77
CA SER A 103 14.36 -8.76 18.60
C SER A 103 13.95 -8.04 17.30
N ARG A 104 14.75 -8.18 16.23
CA ARG A 104 14.45 -7.55 14.92
C ARG A 104 13.11 -7.96 14.33
N ASN A 105 12.62 -9.17 14.64
CA ASN A 105 11.31 -9.63 14.16
C ASN A 105 10.18 -8.97 14.93
N GLU A 106 10.31 -8.87 16.26
CA GLU A 106 9.32 -8.17 17.11
C GLU A 106 9.27 -6.68 16.79
N GLN A 107 10.41 -6.03 16.55
CA GLN A 107 10.47 -4.66 16.06
C GLN A 107 9.70 -4.45 14.75
N LYS A 108 9.89 -5.37 13.80
CA LYS A 108 9.24 -5.26 12.50
C LYS A 108 7.72 -5.27 12.66
N VAL A 109 7.19 -6.24 13.41
CA VAL A 109 5.75 -6.39 13.58
C VAL A 109 5.16 -5.30 14.46
N TYR A 110 5.90 -4.80 15.44
CA TYR A 110 5.54 -3.60 16.19
C TYR A 110 5.28 -2.42 15.25
N TRP A 111 6.22 -2.10 14.36
CA TRP A 111 6.06 -0.97 13.44
C TRP A 111 4.94 -1.18 12.42
N MET A 112 4.79 -2.40 11.90
CA MET A 112 3.69 -2.73 10.98
C MET A 112 2.33 -2.60 11.66
N ASN A 113 2.19 -3.09 12.89
CA ASN A 113 0.93 -3.02 13.63
C ASN A 113 0.62 -1.58 14.09
N LEU A 114 1.63 -0.82 14.54
CA LEU A 114 1.46 0.59 14.89
C LEU A 114 1.00 1.40 13.68
N TYR A 115 1.66 1.23 12.52
CA TYR A 115 1.23 1.87 11.26
C TYR A 115 -0.23 1.52 10.94
N ASN A 116 -0.58 0.22 10.97
CA ASN A 116 -1.92 -0.24 10.64
C ASN A 116 -2.99 0.30 11.61
N ALA A 117 -2.70 0.32 12.91
CA ALA A 117 -3.60 0.86 13.93
C ALA A 117 -3.80 2.37 13.76
N LEU A 118 -2.72 3.13 13.51
CA LEU A 118 -2.79 4.56 13.23
C LEU A 118 -3.60 4.86 11.97
N THR A 119 -3.41 4.10 10.88
CA THR A 119 -4.20 4.27 9.66
C THR A 119 -5.69 4.00 9.92
N ILE A 120 -6.03 2.91 10.61
CA ILE A 120 -7.43 2.60 10.95
C ILE A 120 -8.03 3.72 11.81
N ASN A 121 -7.30 4.17 12.84
CA ASN A 121 -7.78 5.23 13.72
C ASN A 121 -8.00 6.56 12.96
N LEU A 122 -7.06 6.93 12.10
CA LEU A 122 -7.15 8.13 11.27
C LEU A 122 -8.40 8.09 10.36
N VAL A 123 -8.67 6.93 9.74
CA VAL A 123 -9.87 6.77 8.91
C VAL A 123 -11.13 6.86 9.75
N LEU A 124 -11.16 6.24 10.94
CA LEU A 124 -12.30 6.34 11.88
C LEU A 124 -12.56 7.76 12.36
N ASP A 125 -11.52 8.59 12.52
CA ASP A 125 -11.66 10.00 12.88
C ASP A 125 -12.35 10.85 11.82
N HIS A 126 -12.33 10.40 10.56
CA HIS A 126 -12.80 11.16 9.41
C HIS A 126 -13.96 10.48 8.67
N TYR A 127 -14.37 9.27 9.09
CA TYR A 127 -15.46 8.52 8.46
C TYR A 127 -16.82 9.23 8.66
N PRO A 128 -17.73 9.24 7.66
CA PRO A 128 -17.67 8.56 6.36
C PRO A 128 -16.78 9.25 5.32
N LEU A 129 -15.99 8.44 4.60
CA LEU A 129 -15.12 8.85 3.50
C LEU A 129 -15.42 8.00 2.27
N LYS A 130 -15.30 8.57 1.07
CA LYS A 130 -15.43 7.81 -0.18
C LYS A 130 -14.07 7.43 -0.76
N ASP A 131 -13.11 8.34 -0.69
CA ASP A 131 -11.77 8.17 -1.24
C ASP A 131 -10.72 8.45 -0.17
N ILE A 132 -9.68 7.62 -0.09
CA ILE A 132 -8.64 7.80 0.93
C ILE A 132 -7.87 9.12 0.71
N ARG A 133 -7.80 9.62 -0.53
CA ARG A 133 -7.15 10.89 -0.85
C ARG A 133 -7.89 12.08 -0.26
N ASP A 134 -9.15 11.94 0.15
CA ASP A 134 -9.89 13.02 0.82
C ASP A 134 -9.26 13.35 2.19
N LEU A 135 -8.51 12.42 2.79
CA LEU A 135 -7.74 12.65 4.00
C LEU A 135 -6.57 13.61 3.74
N SER A 136 -5.86 13.46 2.61
CA SER A 136 -4.81 14.38 2.15
C SER A 136 -5.48 15.59 1.52
N GLY A 137 -5.60 16.71 2.23
CA GLY A 137 -6.40 17.88 1.82
C GLY A 137 -6.09 18.47 0.42
N GLY A 138 -6.44 17.75 -0.64
CA GLY A 138 -6.09 17.98 -2.04
C GLY A 138 -4.70 17.47 -2.46
N VAL A 139 -4.53 17.35 -3.79
CA VAL A 139 -3.32 16.91 -4.54
C VAL A 139 -2.07 17.78 -4.30
N ALA A 140 -2.16 18.82 -3.46
CA ALA A 140 -1.12 19.84 -3.25
C ALA A 140 -0.79 20.15 -1.78
N LYS A 141 -1.31 19.38 -0.81
CA LYS A 141 -0.94 19.52 0.61
C LYS A 141 -0.31 18.23 1.11
N ARG A 142 0.76 18.36 1.93
CA ARG A 142 1.31 17.27 2.76
C ARG A 142 0.14 16.57 3.45
N GLY A 143 -0.11 15.32 3.07
CA GLY A 143 -1.28 14.57 3.54
C GLY A 143 -1.20 14.30 5.04
N PRO A 144 -2.25 13.76 5.68
CA PRO A 144 -2.22 13.37 7.09
C PRO A 144 -1.16 12.33 7.40
N TRP A 145 -0.63 11.65 6.38
CA TRP A 145 0.55 10.79 6.44
C TRP A 145 1.84 11.52 6.87
N ASP A 146 1.90 12.85 6.75
CA ASP A 146 3.00 13.70 7.23
C ASP A 146 2.72 14.34 8.60
N LYS A 147 1.50 14.19 9.14
CA LYS A 147 1.18 14.69 10.48
C LYS A 147 1.83 13.77 11.51
N ASN A 148 2.39 14.35 12.56
CA ASN A 148 2.85 13.59 13.71
C ASN A 148 1.62 13.01 14.45
N LEU A 149 1.38 11.71 14.29
CA LEU A 149 0.21 11.02 14.87
C LEU A 149 0.54 10.35 16.20
N THR A 150 1.81 10.08 16.47
CA THR A 150 2.24 9.33 17.65
C THR A 150 3.62 9.78 18.14
N ARG A 151 4.01 9.31 19.33
CA ARG A 151 5.35 9.46 19.87
C ARG A 151 5.86 8.16 20.48
N VAL A 152 7.01 7.69 20.02
CA VAL A 152 7.70 6.50 20.55
C VAL A 152 9.13 6.89 20.92
N ALA A 153 9.59 6.47 22.10
CA ALA A 153 10.96 6.75 22.59
C ALA A 153 11.39 8.23 22.43
N GLY A 154 10.45 9.15 22.69
CA GLY A 154 10.65 10.60 22.57
C GLY A 154 10.54 11.18 21.16
N GLN A 155 10.56 10.36 20.10
CA GLN A 155 10.45 10.81 18.71
C GLN A 155 8.99 10.97 18.30
N LYS A 156 8.63 12.13 17.75
CA LYS A 156 7.35 12.29 17.06
C LYS A 156 7.41 11.55 15.73
N LEU A 157 6.35 10.83 15.38
CA LEU A 157 6.30 10.00 14.19
C LEU A 157 5.00 10.24 13.41
N SER A 158 5.17 10.34 12.10
CA SER A 158 4.11 10.25 11.11
C SER A 158 4.03 8.85 10.50
N LEU A 159 2.99 8.55 9.72
CA LEU A 159 2.91 7.29 8.96
C LEU A 159 4.07 7.20 7.95
N ASN A 160 4.45 8.32 7.33
CA ASN A 160 5.58 8.39 6.40
C ASN A 160 6.92 8.12 7.10
N ASP A 161 7.10 8.58 8.34
CA ASP A 161 8.30 8.24 9.11
C ASP A 161 8.38 6.73 9.37
N ILE A 162 7.28 6.13 9.84
CA ILE A 162 7.24 4.68 10.13
C ILE A 162 7.52 3.86 8.86
N GLU A 163 6.90 4.21 7.73
CA GLU A 163 7.06 3.44 6.50
C GLU A 163 8.42 3.70 5.82
N HIS A 164 8.74 4.96 5.56
CA HIS A 164 9.84 5.32 4.67
C HIS A 164 11.17 5.55 5.40
N ARG A 165 11.15 5.79 6.72
CA ARG A 165 12.38 6.01 7.49
C ARG A 165 12.74 4.86 8.41
N ILE A 166 11.77 4.00 8.72
CA ILE A 166 11.94 2.85 9.62
C ILE A 166 11.78 1.54 8.83
N LEU A 167 10.57 1.18 8.41
CA LEU A 167 10.26 -0.15 7.85
C LEU A 167 11.03 -0.46 6.55
N ARG A 168 10.90 0.40 5.53
CA ARG A 168 11.54 0.20 4.22
C ARG A 168 13.07 0.12 4.30
N PRO A 169 13.79 1.11 4.87
CA PRO A 169 15.24 1.12 4.84
C PRO A 169 15.92 0.11 5.80
N ILE A 170 15.30 -0.22 6.95
CA ILE A 170 15.91 -1.11 7.94
C ILE A 170 15.78 -2.58 7.54
N TRP A 171 14.61 -3.01 7.05
CA TRP A 171 14.38 -4.42 6.69
C TRP A 171 14.63 -4.73 5.22
N LYS A 172 14.50 -3.75 4.32
CA LYS A 172 14.65 -3.94 2.86
C LYS A 172 13.89 -5.18 2.35
N ASP A 173 12.71 -5.42 2.92
CA ASP A 173 11.85 -6.55 2.59
C ASP A 173 10.56 -6.02 1.96
N PHE A 174 10.46 -6.09 0.63
CA PHE A 174 9.30 -5.60 -0.12
C PHE A 174 7.96 -6.16 0.37
N LYS A 175 7.96 -7.31 1.06
CA LYS A 175 6.75 -7.95 1.57
C LYS A 175 5.99 -7.06 2.56
N ILE A 176 6.64 -6.08 3.18
CA ILE A 176 5.95 -5.10 4.03
C ILE A 176 4.81 -4.40 3.29
N HIS A 177 4.96 -4.14 1.98
CA HIS A 177 3.92 -3.51 1.15
C HIS A 177 2.65 -4.34 1.05
N PHE A 178 2.74 -5.66 1.25
CA PHE A 178 1.58 -6.55 1.31
C PHE A 178 0.88 -6.57 2.66
N GLY A 179 1.49 -5.99 3.70
CA GLY A 179 0.95 -6.00 5.07
C GLY A 179 0.55 -4.64 5.63
N LEU A 180 1.00 -3.54 5.02
CA LEU A 180 0.63 -2.20 5.46
C LEU A 180 -0.76 -1.81 4.95
N VAL A 181 -1.63 -1.37 5.87
CA VAL A 181 -2.99 -0.93 5.58
C VAL A 181 -2.92 0.49 5.04
N CYS A 182 -3.37 0.68 3.80
CA CYS A 182 -3.58 2.02 3.23
C CYS A 182 -5.06 2.42 3.18
N ALA A 183 -5.97 1.56 3.67
CA ALA A 183 -7.42 1.75 3.69
C ALA A 183 -8.11 2.01 2.33
N SER A 184 -7.48 1.62 1.21
CA SER A 184 -8.05 1.71 -0.15
C SER A 184 -8.34 0.33 -0.76
N LEU A 185 -9.15 0.30 -1.82
CA LEU A 185 -9.42 -0.92 -2.59
C LEU A 185 -8.26 -1.39 -3.45
N GLY A 186 -7.39 -0.47 -3.87
CA GLY A 186 -6.19 -0.76 -4.64
C GLY A 186 -5.10 -1.46 -3.84
N CYS A 187 -5.21 -1.49 -2.49
CA CYS A 187 -4.22 -2.13 -1.64
C CYS A 187 -4.34 -3.65 -1.54
N PRO A 188 -3.24 -4.30 -1.11
CA PRO A 188 -3.25 -5.63 -0.53
C PRO A 188 -4.27 -5.73 0.61
N ASN A 189 -4.76 -6.94 0.83
CA ASN A 189 -5.79 -7.19 1.82
C ASN A 189 -5.35 -6.77 3.23
N ILE A 190 -6.18 -5.97 3.90
CA ILE A 190 -6.12 -5.81 5.35
C ILE A 190 -6.23 -7.20 6.00
N GLN A 191 -5.33 -7.50 6.92
CA GLN A 191 -5.29 -8.79 7.59
C GLN A 191 -6.35 -8.85 8.71
N PRO A 192 -7.03 -9.99 8.92
CA PRO A 192 -8.02 -10.15 9.99
C PRO A 192 -7.38 -10.38 11.38
N THR A 193 -6.05 -10.35 11.47
CA THR A 193 -5.29 -10.52 12.71
C THR A 193 -4.05 -9.63 12.67
N ALA A 194 -3.55 -9.21 13.84
CA ALA A 194 -2.30 -8.47 13.92
C ALA A 194 -1.09 -9.37 13.61
N PHE A 195 0.01 -8.73 13.18
CA PHE A 195 1.26 -9.42 12.94
C PHE A 195 1.97 -9.76 14.27
N THR A 196 2.65 -10.90 14.33
CA THR A 196 3.54 -11.30 15.43
C THR A 196 4.85 -11.84 14.83
N ALA A 197 5.94 -11.91 15.61
CA ALA A 197 7.17 -12.51 15.09
C ALA A 197 6.94 -13.94 14.56
N ALA A 198 6.01 -14.69 15.14
CA ALA A 198 5.67 -16.05 14.72
C ALA A 198 4.86 -16.12 13.42
N ASN A 199 3.96 -15.17 13.15
CA ASN A 199 3.01 -15.30 12.03
C ASN A 199 3.37 -14.47 10.78
N HIS A 200 4.18 -13.41 10.92
CA HIS A 200 4.25 -12.37 9.88
C HIS A 200 4.75 -12.86 8.53
N LYS A 201 5.75 -13.74 8.50
CA LYS A 201 6.28 -14.27 7.23
C LYS A 201 5.21 -15.01 6.43
N ARG A 202 4.40 -15.83 7.11
CA ARG A 202 3.32 -16.59 6.49
C ARG A 202 2.21 -15.66 6.00
N LEU A 203 1.78 -14.72 6.84
CA LEU A 203 0.72 -13.77 6.48
C LEU A 203 1.12 -12.88 5.30
N LEU A 204 2.34 -12.33 5.29
CA LEU A 204 2.81 -11.49 4.19
C LEU A 204 2.99 -12.27 2.88
N LYS A 205 3.42 -13.53 2.97
CA LYS A 205 3.50 -14.40 1.79
C LYS A 205 2.11 -14.66 1.21
N GLN A 206 1.12 -14.95 2.06
CA GLN A 206 -0.26 -15.15 1.61
C GLN A 206 -0.85 -13.87 1.02
N ALA A 207 -0.68 -12.74 1.70
CA ALA A 207 -1.16 -11.44 1.21
C ALA A 207 -0.56 -11.08 -0.16
N GLY A 208 0.72 -11.39 -0.40
CA GLY A 208 1.34 -11.25 -1.72
C GLY A 208 0.69 -12.13 -2.79
N ARG A 209 0.40 -13.41 -2.47
CA ARG A 209 -0.30 -14.33 -3.39
C ARG A 209 -1.70 -13.84 -3.72
N ASP A 210 -2.48 -13.49 -2.69
CA ASP A 210 -3.85 -12.98 -2.85
C ASP A 210 -3.87 -11.71 -3.70
N PHE A 211 -2.89 -10.83 -3.50
CA PHE A 211 -2.79 -9.58 -4.23
C PHE A 211 -2.43 -9.78 -5.70
N VAL A 212 -1.36 -10.52 -5.99
CA VAL A 212 -0.87 -10.77 -7.36
C VAL A 212 -1.85 -11.61 -8.18
N ASN A 213 -2.61 -12.51 -7.56
CA ASN A 213 -3.61 -13.28 -8.26
C ASN A 213 -4.92 -12.51 -8.50
N HIS A 214 -5.22 -11.48 -7.71
CA HIS A 214 -6.39 -10.63 -7.89
C HIS A 214 -6.19 -9.56 -8.99
N ARG A 215 -7.27 -9.19 -9.70
CA ARG A 215 -7.23 -8.22 -10.81
C ARG A 215 -6.64 -6.86 -10.43
N ARG A 216 -6.85 -6.43 -9.18
CA ARG A 216 -6.31 -5.16 -8.63
C ARG A 216 -4.78 -5.15 -8.51
N GLY A 217 -4.16 -6.32 -8.34
CA GLY A 217 -2.72 -6.44 -8.21
C GLY A 217 -2.08 -6.66 -9.57
N LEU A 218 -2.60 -7.64 -10.31
CA LEU A 218 -2.14 -7.96 -11.65
C LEU A 218 -3.23 -8.63 -12.48
N GLN A 219 -3.56 -8.01 -13.61
CA GLN A 219 -4.50 -8.50 -14.61
C GLN A 219 -3.84 -8.58 -15.98
N LEU A 220 -4.04 -9.73 -16.64
CA LEU A 220 -3.63 -9.92 -18.03
C LEU A 220 -4.79 -9.52 -18.94
N GLU A 221 -4.54 -8.59 -19.87
CA GLU A 221 -5.50 -8.17 -20.89
C GLU A 221 -4.86 -8.20 -22.27
N LYS A 222 -5.19 -9.24 -23.05
CA LYS A 222 -4.62 -9.50 -24.39
C LYS A 222 -3.08 -9.56 -24.33
N ASN A 223 -2.41 -8.49 -24.75
CA ASN A 223 -0.95 -8.34 -24.81
C ASN A 223 -0.41 -7.29 -23.83
N LYS A 224 -1.25 -6.80 -22.91
CA LYS A 224 -0.88 -5.82 -21.89
C LYS A 224 -1.05 -6.41 -20.50
N LEU A 225 -0.15 -6.03 -19.61
CA LEU A 225 -0.19 -6.37 -18.19
C LEU A 225 -0.64 -5.13 -17.43
N GLN A 226 -1.86 -5.15 -16.90
CA GLN A 226 -2.30 -4.12 -15.96
C GLN A 226 -1.83 -4.50 -14.57
N VAL A 227 -1.11 -3.60 -13.91
CA VAL A 227 -0.40 -3.82 -12.65
C VAL A 227 -0.81 -2.75 -11.65
N SER A 228 -0.89 -3.08 -10.38
CA SER A 228 -1.11 -2.07 -9.34
C SER A 228 -0.01 -1.00 -9.37
N SER A 229 -0.39 0.28 -9.25
CA SER A 229 0.58 1.38 -9.12
C SER A 229 1.50 1.25 -7.89
N LEU A 230 1.21 0.37 -6.92
CA LEU A 230 2.15 0.04 -5.85
C LEU A 230 3.49 -0.47 -6.38
N PHE A 231 3.48 -1.23 -7.48
CA PHE A 231 4.71 -1.73 -8.08
C PHE A 231 5.48 -0.66 -8.86
N ASP A 232 4.83 0.45 -9.23
CA ASP A 232 5.48 1.63 -9.83
C ASP A 232 6.05 2.54 -8.73
N TRP A 233 5.24 2.91 -7.73
CA TRP A 233 5.65 3.81 -6.65
C TRP A 233 6.78 3.24 -5.80
N TYR A 234 6.78 1.92 -5.58
CA TYR A 234 7.78 1.21 -4.79
C TYR A 234 8.67 0.31 -5.64
N GLU A 235 8.83 0.59 -6.94
CA GLU A 235 9.59 -0.25 -7.88
C GLU A 235 10.94 -0.69 -7.30
N LYS A 236 11.71 0.26 -6.75
CA LYS A 236 13.04 0.03 -6.17
C LYS A 236 13.06 -0.91 -4.97
N ASP A 237 11.93 -1.06 -4.27
CA ASP A 237 11.82 -2.00 -3.16
C ASP A 237 11.58 -3.43 -3.69
N PHE A 238 10.80 -3.57 -4.76
CA PHE A 238 10.45 -4.87 -5.35
C PHE A 238 11.55 -5.44 -6.25
N ALA A 239 12.18 -4.61 -7.08
CA ALA A 239 13.11 -5.07 -8.11
C ALA A 239 14.08 -3.97 -8.58
N SER A 240 15.27 -4.39 -9.04
CA SER A 240 16.24 -3.52 -9.71
C SER A 240 15.92 -3.24 -11.17
N ASP A 241 15.09 -4.09 -11.78
CA ASP A 241 14.78 -4.08 -13.21
C ASP A 241 13.48 -4.84 -13.48
N ARG A 242 12.96 -4.64 -14.70
CA ARG A 242 11.73 -5.27 -15.18
C ARG A 242 11.76 -6.81 -15.11
N LYS A 243 12.89 -7.45 -15.41
CA LYS A 243 13.00 -8.92 -15.42
C LYS A 243 12.84 -9.48 -14.02
N THR A 244 13.45 -8.81 -13.03
CA THR A 244 13.34 -9.15 -11.62
C THR A 244 11.92 -8.87 -11.11
N LEU A 245 11.27 -7.79 -11.54
CA LEU A 245 9.88 -7.50 -11.20
C LEU A 245 8.93 -8.61 -11.68
N LEU A 246 9.08 -9.06 -12.93
CA LEU A 246 8.29 -10.17 -13.47
C LEU A 246 8.52 -11.49 -12.71
N LYS A 247 9.75 -11.74 -12.22
CA LYS A 247 10.03 -12.88 -11.34
C LYS A 247 9.33 -12.76 -9.99
N VAL A 248 9.26 -11.56 -9.41
CA VAL A 248 8.48 -11.32 -8.19
C VAL A 248 7.01 -11.65 -8.44
N PHE A 249 6.43 -11.16 -9.54
CA PHE A 249 5.05 -11.50 -9.89
C PHE A 249 4.86 -13.01 -10.07
N ALA A 250 5.74 -13.67 -10.81
CA ALA A 250 5.68 -15.11 -11.03
C ALA A 250 5.81 -15.92 -9.72
N HIS A 251 6.58 -15.45 -8.74
CA HIS A 251 6.74 -16.10 -7.44
C HIS A 251 5.42 -16.16 -6.63
N TYR A 252 4.58 -15.15 -6.77
CA TYR A 252 3.30 -15.04 -6.05
C TYR A 252 2.10 -15.48 -6.88
N ALA A 253 2.24 -15.57 -8.20
CA ALA A 253 1.18 -15.99 -9.11
C ALA A 253 0.92 -17.51 -9.03
N ASP A 254 -0.26 -17.91 -9.48
CA ASP A 254 -0.58 -19.31 -9.76
C ASP A 254 0.16 -19.81 -11.01
N ASP A 255 0.42 -21.12 -11.09
CA ASP A 255 1.36 -21.71 -12.05
C ASP A 255 1.19 -21.24 -13.51
N ARG A 256 -0.05 -21.22 -14.01
CA ARG A 256 -0.34 -20.77 -15.38
C ARG A 256 -0.01 -19.28 -15.59
N LYS A 257 -0.35 -18.43 -14.61
CA LYS A 257 -0.05 -17.00 -14.64
C LYS A 257 1.45 -16.76 -14.48
N ALA A 258 2.12 -17.54 -13.63
CA ALA A 258 3.57 -17.47 -13.43
C ALA A 258 4.35 -17.77 -14.72
N LEU A 259 3.99 -18.85 -15.45
CA LEU A 259 4.61 -19.19 -16.73
C LEU A 259 4.47 -18.07 -17.76
N TYR A 260 3.27 -17.48 -17.87
CA TYR A 260 3.06 -16.34 -18.77
C TYR A 260 3.94 -15.14 -18.38
N LEU A 261 4.01 -14.80 -17.09
CA LEU A 261 4.78 -13.66 -16.59
C LEU A 261 6.28 -13.79 -16.86
N LEU A 262 6.84 -14.99 -16.76
CA LEU A 262 8.25 -15.25 -17.05
C LEU A 262 8.61 -15.02 -18.54
N GLY A 263 7.64 -15.20 -19.44
CA GLY A 263 7.80 -14.95 -20.88
C GLY A 263 7.31 -13.58 -21.36
N PHE A 264 6.73 -12.76 -20.48
CA PHE A 264 6.01 -11.55 -20.89
C PHE A 264 6.94 -10.45 -21.42
N ARG A 265 6.64 -9.94 -22.62
CA ARG A 265 7.40 -8.86 -23.29
C ARG A 265 6.57 -7.62 -23.65
N GLY A 266 5.25 -7.67 -23.48
CA GLY A 266 4.34 -6.58 -23.84
C GLY A 266 4.38 -5.37 -22.90
N ASP A 267 3.46 -4.43 -23.05
CA ASP A 267 3.44 -3.21 -22.23
C ASP A 267 2.87 -3.47 -20.83
N ILE A 268 3.42 -2.77 -19.85
CA ILE A 268 2.87 -2.71 -18.48
C ILE A 268 2.15 -1.38 -18.32
N SER A 269 0.88 -1.42 -17.89
CA SER A 269 0.14 -0.23 -17.47
C SER A 269 -0.14 -0.29 -15.97
N TYR A 270 -0.23 0.88 -15.33
CA TYR A 270 -0.42 0.97 -13.89
C TYR A 270 -1.78 1.56 -13.54
N ASN A 271 -2.48 0.96 -12.57
CA ASN A 271 -3.73 1.49 -12.03
C ASN A 271 -3.82 1.33 -10.51
N TYR A 272 -4.66 2.16 -9.88
CA TYR A 272 -4.91 2.06 -8.45
C TYR A 272 -6.30 2.60 -8.10
N ASP A 273 -7.01 1.87 -7.26
CA ASP A 273 -8.35 2.25 -6.80
C ASP A 273 -8.27 2.89 -5.41
N TRP A 274 -8.43 4.21 -5.37
CA TRP A 274 -8.29 5.01 -4.15
C TRP A 274 -9.53 5.02 -3.27
N ARG A 275 -10.65 4.42 -3.72
CA ARG A 275 -11.87 4.34 -2.92
C ARG A 275 -11.59 3.57 -1.63
N ILE A 276 -12.22 4.00 -0.54
CA ILE A 276 -12.04 3.36 0.77
C ILE A 276 -12.43 1.88 0.73
N ASN A 277 -11.72 1.03 1.47
CA ASN A 277 -12.06 -0.39 1.59
C ASN A 277 -13.21 -0.69 2.57
N SER A 278 -14.20 0.20 2.65
CA SER A 278 -15.48 -0.09 3.33
C SER A 278 -16.28 -1.12 2.52
N PRO A 279 -17.09 -1.99 3.16
CA PRO A 279 -18.15 -2.74 2.48
C PRO A 279 -19.21 -1.82 1.90
#